data_AF-A0AA43U9U0-F1
#
_entry.id   AF-A0AA43U9U0-F1
#
_cell.length_a   1.000
_cell.length_b   1.000
_cell.length_c   1.000
_cell.angle_alpha   90.00
_cell.angle_beta   90.00
_cell.angle_gamma   90.00
#
_symmetry.space_group_name_H-M   'P 1'
#
loop_
_entity.id
_entity.type
_entity.pdbx_description
1 polymer ?
#
loop_
_entity_poly.entity_id
_entity_poly.type
_entity_poly.pdbx_seq_one_letter_code
_entity_poly.pdbx_strand_id
1 'polypeptide(L)'
;DQLVEELKADENIGYVFLDDADQAVDDLYAGKYYAAVIIEPDFTYNMYNFLKEDMFSPTINFYQNEKTNPIAVKVVEAAGDKVKQSVNKAYIQAIVETLFGKFNTFSEGVQGDNTISMLKNTLAKIDKNLAQYDDTIDQFVAANNSLVGTLNNSNSTIDYTIHLLGNERINISNQISYIESTKGDLALINEEVNNLLTNLQDSVQ
;
A
#
# COMPACT_ATOMS: atom_id res chain seq x y z
N ASP A 1 19.55 7.31 16.53
CA ASP A 1 20.26 8.17 15.55
C ASP A 1 20.70 7.44 14.30
N GLN A 2 21.46 6.33 14.39
CA GLN A 2 21.97 5.60 13.21
C GLN A 2 20.90 5.15 12.19
N LEU A 3 19.73 4.70 12.63
CA LEU A 3 18.60 4.35 11.75
C LEU A 3 18.06 5.55 10.97
N VAL A 4 17.91 6.69 11.65
CA VAL A 4 17.41 7.93 11.02
C VAL A 4 18.41 8.45 10.00
N GLU A 5 19.71 8.32 10.27
CA GLU A 5 20.77 8.67 9.33
C GLU A 5 20.81 7.76 8.09
N GLU A 6 20.66 6.43 8.27
CA GLU A 6 20.58 5.49 7.13
C GLU A 6 19.37 5.80 6.22
N LEU A 7 18.21 6.10 6.80
CA LEU A 7 17.02 6.45 6.03
C LEU A 7 17.13 7.83 5.36
N LYS A 8 17.76 8.81 6.02
CA LYS A 8 18.03 10.13 5.41
C LYS A 8 19.01 10.07 4.24
N ALA A 9 19.90 9.07 4.20
CA ALA A 9 20.87 8.89 3.13
C ALA A 9 20.29 8.23 1.87
N ASP A 10 19.06 7.71 1.92
CA ASP A 10 18.42 7.10 0.76
C ASP A 10 17.76 8.16 -0.13
N GLU A 11 18.42 8.50 -1.24
CA GLU A 11 17.91 9.48 -2.21
C GLU A 11 16.75 8.95 -3.08
N ASN A 12 16.45 7.66 -3.04
CA ASN A 12 15.39 7.05 -3.87
C ASN A 12 13.99 7.24 -3.28
N ILE A 13 13.90 7.58 -1.99
CA ILE A 13 12.66 7.63 -1.23
C ILE A 13 12.58 8.94 -0.47
N GLY A 14 11.51 9.71 -0.70
CA GLY A 14 11.29 11.01 -0.07
C GLY A 14 10.83 10.87 1.39
N TYR A 15 11.71 10.43 2.28
CA TYR A 15 11.39 10.28 3.70
C TYR A 15 11.10 11.64 4.35
N VAL A 16 10.01 11.70 5.13
CA VAL A 16 9.67 12.83 6.00
C VAL A 16 9.68 12.30 7.44
N PHE A 17 10.45 12.97 8.30
CA PHE A 17 10.57 12.60 9.71
C PHE A 17 9.68 13.52 10.54
N LEU A 18 8.76 12.91 11.28
CA LEU A 18 7.84 13.57 12.19
C LEU A 18 8.09 13.04 13.60
N ASP A 19 7.96 13.91 14.60
CA ASP A 19 8.07 13.52 16.01
C ASP A 19 6.73 13.06 16.60
N ASP A 20 5.63 13.23 15.87
CA ASP A 20 4.26 12.92 16.29
C ASP A 20 3.67 11.80 15.40
N ALA A 21 3.37 10.66 16.03
CA ALA A 21 2.79 9.48 15.42
C ALA A 21 1.35 9.71 14.93
N ASP A 22 0.54 10.44 15.70
CA ASP A 22 -0.85 10.74 15.34
C ASP A 22 -0.90 11.66 14.13
N GLN A 23 0.00 12.65 14.09
CA GLN A 23 0.16 13.51 12.92
C GLN A 23 0.54 12.70 11.67
N ALA A 24 1.44 11.73 11.80
CA ALA A 24 1.87 10.89 10.68
C ALA A 24 0.71 10.06 10.09
N VAL A 25 -0.17 9.54 10.95
CA VAL A 25 -1.35 8.76 10.55
C VAL A 25 -2.44 9.64 9.94
N ASP A 26 -2.71 10.81 10.54
CA ASP A 26 -3.70 11.76 10.01
C ASP A 26 -3.30 12.28 8.63
N ASP A 27 -2.04 12.68 8.47
CA ASP A 27 -1.52 13.14 7.18
C ASP A 27 -1.48 12.02 6.12
N LEU A 28 -1.27 10.76 6.54
CA LEU A 28 -1.38 9.58 5.67
C LEU A 28 -2.81 9.41 5.14
N TYR A 29 -3.82 9.46 6.01
CA TYR A 29 -5.23 9.33 5.59
C TYR A 29 -5.74 10.55 4.82
N ALA A 30 -5.18 11.74 5.07
CA ALA A 30 -5.40 12.94 4.27
C ALA A 30 -4.74 12.86 2.87
N GLY A 31 -3.91 11.85 2.61
CA GLY A 31 -3.27 11.61 1.32
C GLY A 31 -2.01 12.43 1.07
N LYS A 32 -1.42 13.05 2.11
CA LYS A 32 -0.13 13.74 1.99
C LYS A 32 1.05 12.77 1.85
N TYR A 33 0.94 11.60 2.47
CA TYR A 33 1.95 10.55 2.42
C TYR A 33 1.36 9.26 1.87
N TYR A 34 2.21 8.39 1.32
CA TYR A 34 1.80 7.10 0.79
C TYR A 34 1.85 5.99 1.85
N ALA A 35 2.74 6.13 2.84
CA ALA A 35 2.83 5.27 4.02
C ALA A 35 3.39 6.04 5.23
N ALA A 36 3.17 5.48 6.41
CA ALA A 36 3.77 5.91 7.67
C ALA A 36 4.42 4.70 8.36
N VAL A 37 5.65 4.89 8.84
CA VAL A 37 6.34 3.95 9.73
C VAL A 37 6.42 4.60 11.10
N ILE A 38 5.88 3.94 12.12
CA ILE A 38 5.89 4.41 13.50
C ILE A 38 6.79 3.50 14.32
N ILE A 39 7.84 4.08 14.89
CA ILE A 39 8.72 3.42 15.84
C ILE A 39 8.21 3.76 17.23
N GLU A 40 7.75 2.76 17.99
CA GLU A 40 7.20 3.00 19.32
C GLU A 40 8.24 3.62 20.27
N PRO A 41 7.85 4.51 21.21
CA PRO A 41 8.79 5.20 22.10
C PRO A 41 9.62 4.24 22.98
N ASP A 42 9.05 3.07 23.28
CA ASP A 42 9.69 2.02 24.08
C ASP A 42 10.56 1.08 23.24
N PHE A 43 10.69 1.31 21.93
CA PHE A 43 11.43 0.45 21.00
C PHE A 43 12.84 0.14 21.52
N THR A 44 13.63 1.17 21.83
CA THR A 44 15.02 1.00 22.33
C THR A 44 15.08 0.39 23.73
N TYR A 45 14.08 0.66 24.57
CA TYR A 45 14.00 0.08 25.92
C TYR A 45 13.68 -1.43 25.87
N ASN A 46 12.69 -1.82 25.06
CA ASN A 46 12.33 -3.21 24.80
C ASN A 46 13.48 -3.95 24.11
N MET A 47 14.20 -3.26 23.22
CA MET A 47 15.43 -3.75 22.60
C MET A 47 16.45 -4.25 23.61
N TYR A 48 16.71 -3.44 24.65
CA TYR A 48 17.70 -3.74 25.67
C TYR A 48 17.24 -4.84 26.63
N ASN A 49 15.96 -4.86 26.99
CA ASN A 49 15.41 -5.81 27.95
C ASN A 49 15.12 -7.19 27.35
N PHE A 50 14.82 -7.29 26.05
CA PHE A 50 14.76 -8.57 25.34
C PHE A 50 16.03 -9.40 25.56
N LEU A 51 17.20 -8.75 25.55
CA LEU A 51 18.51 -9.39 25.72
C LEU A 51 18.79 -9.85 27.15
N LYS A 52 18.05 -9.34 28.13
CA LYS A 52 18.24 -9.71 29.54
C LYS A 52 17.25 -10.75 30.02
N GLU A 53 15.98 -10.62 29.63
CA GLU A 53 14.89 -11.32 30.31
C GLU A 53 13.81 -11.89 29.38
N ASP A 54 14.02 -11.89 28.04
CA ASP A 54 13.11 -12.49 27.03
C ASP A 54 11.66 -11.93 27.05
N MET A 55 11.41 -10.83 27.78
CA MET A 55 10.04 -10.41 28.17
C MET A 55 9.39 -9.34 27.28
N PHE A 56 10.13 -8.64 26.40
CA PHE A 56 9.57 -7.52 25.63
C PHE A 56 10.09 -7.46 24.19
N SER A 57 9.19 -7.57 23.20
CA SER A 57 9.54 -7.43 21.78
C SER A 57 9.44 -5.95 21.36
N PRO A 58 10.48 -5.36 20.75
CA PRO A 58 10.35 -4.04 20.15
C PRO A 58 9.31 -4.06 19.01
N THR A 59 8.53 -2.99 18.87
CA THR A 59 7.40 -2.91 17.93
C THR A 59 7.57 -1.74 16.95
N ILE A 60 7.25 -2.00 15.68
CA ILE A 60 7.18 -1.00 14.61
C ILE A 60 5.86 -1.18 13.88
N ASN A 61 5.10 -0.11 13.73
CA ASN A 61 3.83 -0.13 13.04
C ASN A 61 3.99 0.44 11.63
N PHE A 62 3.42 -0.24 10.63
CA PHE A 62 3.44 0.17 9.24
C PHE A 62 2.00 0.43 8.77
N TYR A 63 1.76 1.64 8.27
CA TYR A 63 0.47 2.06 7.74
C TYR A 63 0.63 2.47 6.28
N GLN A 64 -0.30 2.07 5.42
CA GLN A 64 -0.32 2.46 4.00
C GLN A 64 -1.67 3.04 3.60
N ASN A 65 -1.68 3.93 2.60
CA ASN A 65 -2.91 4.45 2.01
C ASN A 65 -3.20 3.75 0.66
N GLU A 66 -4.11 2.77 0.70
CA GLU A 66 -4.53 1.93 -0.44
C GLU A 66 -5.29 2.68 -1.54
N LYS A 67 -5.65 3.96 -1.33
CA LYS A 67 -6.34 4.77 -2.34
C LYS A 67 -5.42 5.38 -3.41
N THR A 68 -4.14 5.01 -3.43
CA THR A 68 -3.14 5.57 -4.36
C THR A 68 -2.84 4.62 -5.55
N ASN A 69 -2.29 5.18 -6.63
CA ASN A 69 -1.94 4.47 -7.88
C ASN A 69 -1.16 3.16 -7.62
N PRO A 70 -1.45 2.03 -8.30
CA PRO A 70 -0.74 0.75 -8.13
C PRO A 70 0.80 0.80 -8.20
N ILE A 71 1.38 1.78 -8.91
CA ILE A 71 2.84 1.99 -8.95
C ILE A 71 3.37 2.56 -7.63
N ALA A 72 2.61 3.44 -6.97
CA ALA A 72 2.99 4.03 -5.69
C ALA A 72 2.99 2.99 -4.56
N VAL A 73 2.06 2.03 -4.60
CA VAL A 73 2.01 0.90 -3.65
C VAL A 73 3.32 0.10 -3.68
N LYS A 74 3.88 -0.19 -4.86
CA LYS A 74 5.16 -0.92 -4.97
C LYS A 74 6.36 -0.18 -4.40
N VAL A 75 6.43 1.14 -4.59
CA VAL A 75 7.52 1.96 -4.07
C VAL A 75 7.46 2.04 -2.55
N VAL A 76 6.24 2.16 -2.02
CA VAL A 76 5.95 2.16 -0.58
C VAL A 76 6.32 0.84 0.09
N GLU A 77 6.02 -0.29 -0.54
CA GLU A 77 6.36 -1.61 -0.01
C GLU A 77 7.88 -1.80 0.02
N ALA A 78 8.59 -1.46 -1.06
CA ALA A 78 10.05 -1.48 -1.08
C ALA A 78 10.68 -0.54 -0.03
N ALA A 79 10.03 0.59 0.24
CA ALA A 79 10.41 1.49 1.33
C ALA A 79 10.23 0.83 2.70
N GLY A 80 9.10 0.17 2.93
CA GLY A 80 8.81 -0.57 4.15
C GLY A 80 9.82 -1.68 4.40
N ASP A 81 10.18 -2.44 3.37
CA ASP A 81 11.17 -3.51 3.45
C ASP A 81 12.58 -2.98 3.79
N LYS A 82 12.99 -1.87 3.17
CA LYS A 82 14.27 -1.21 3.50
C LYS A 82 14.31 -0.68 4.92
N VAL A 83 13.21 -0.09 5.40
CA VAL A 83 13.10 0.38 6.79
C VAL A 83 13.22 -0.81 7.74
N LYS A 84 12.52 -1.91 7.47
CA LYS A 84 12.61 -3.14 8.25
C LYS A 84 14.03 -3.71 8.28
N GLN A 85 14.73 -3.75 7.14
CA GLN A 85 16.13 -4.20 7.07
C GLN A 85 17.07 -3.29 7.87
N SER A 86 16.92 -1.97 7.75
CA SER A 86 17.78 -0.99 8.46
C SER A 86 17.57 -1.07 9.97
N VAL A 87 16.32 -1.20 10.41
CA VAL A 87 16.00 -1.40 11.84
C VAL A 87 16.62 -2.70 12.34
N ASN A 88 16.49 -3.81 11.60
CA ASN A 88 17.08 -5.08 11.98
C ASN A 88 18.61 -5.04 12.06
N LYS A 89 19.26 -4.32 11.14
CA LYS A 89 20.71 -4.13 11.16
C LYS A 89 21.14 -3.34 12.40
N ALA A 90 20.47 -2.23 12.70
CA ALA A 90 20.71 -1.44 13.89
C ALA A 90 20.47 -2.24 15.18
N TYR A 91 19.41 -3.05 15.20
CA TYR A 91 19.09 -3.99 16.29
C TYR A 91 20.24 -4.97 16.54
N ILE A 92 20.69 -5.66 15.50
CA ILE A 92 21.77 -6.64 15.59
C ILE A 92 23.08 -5.98 16.01
N GLN A 93 23.38 -4.79 15.49
CA GLN A 93 24.58 -4.05 15.86
C GLN A 93 24.57 -3.68 17.35
N ALA A 94 23.45 -3.21 17.89
CA ALA A 94 23.30 -2.89 19.31
C ALA A 94 23.46 -4.13 20.21
N ILE A 95 22.98 -5.30 19.78
CA ILE A 95 23.20 -6.58 20.46
C ILE A 95 24.69 -6.91 20.53
N VAL A 96 25.36 -6.85 19.38
CA VAL A 96 26.78 -7.16 19.26
C VAL A 96 27.60 -6.20 20.11
N GLU A 97 27.37 -4.89 20.02
CA GLU A 97 28.06 -3.87 20.82
C GLU A 97 27.84 -4.06 22.32
N THR A 98 26.61 -4.40 22.76
CA THR A 98 26.31 -4.68 24.17
C THR A 98 27.02 -5.94 24.67
N LEU A 99 27.08 -6.99 23.86
CA LEU A 99 27.80 -8.23 24.18
C LEU A 99 29.32 -7.98 24.24
N PHE A 100 29.87 -7.20 23.32
CA PHE A 100 31.28 -6.79 23.32
C PHE A 100 31.63 -5.83 24.47
N GLY A 101 30.72 -4.92 24.84
CA GLY A 101 30.88 -4.05 26.01
C GLY A 101 30.91 -4.86 27.30
N LYS A 102 30.01 -5.83 27.45
CA LYS A 102 30.03 -6.79 28.58
C LYS A 102 31.28 -7.66 28.58
N PHE A 103 31.78 -8.05 27.41
CA PHE A 103 33.02 -8.82 27.23
C PHE A 103 34.26 -8.11 27.80
N ASN A 104 34.43 -6.80 27.55
CA ASN A 104 35.53 -6.01 28.13
C ASN A 104 35.48 -5.95 29.67
N THR A 105 34.29 -6.00 30.27
CA THR A 105 34.12 -6.05 31.74
C THR A 105 34.19 -7.47 32.34
N PHE A 106 34.07 -8.53 31.55
CA PHE A 106 33.99 -9.93 32.03
C PHE A 106 35.27 -10.74 31.77
N SER A 107 36.15 -10.31 30.85
CA SER A 107 37.42 -11.02 30.57
C SER A 107 38.43 -10.97 31.72
N GLU A 108 38.14 -10.25 32.80
CA GLU A 108 38.92 -10.30 34.05
C GLU A 108 38.57 -11.53 34.92
N GLY A 109 37.52 -12.32 34.57
CA GLY A 109 36.88 -13.28 35.49
C GLY A 109 36.96 -14.78 35.18
N VAL A 110 36.43 -15.31 34.07
CA VAL A 110 36.18 -16.77 33.95
C VAL A 110 36.21 -17.32 32.49
N GLN A 111 36.95 -18.43 32.33
CA GLN A 111 37.04 -19.46 31.26
C GLN A 111 36.31 -19.20 29.90
N GLY A 112 37.12 -19.02 28.85
CA GLY A 112 36.70 -18.56 27.51
C GLY A 112 35.95 -19.52 26.57
N ASP A 113 35.79 -20.82 26.88
CA ASP A 113 35.18 -21.80 25.94
C ASP A 113 33.64 -21.76 25.89
N ASN A 114 32.98 -21.49 27.03
CA ASN A 114 31.52 -21.48 27.11
C ASN A 114 30.92 -20.22 26.42
N THR A 115 31.68 -19.13 26.43
CA THR A 115 31.29 -17.83 25.89
C THR A 115 31.40 -17.76 24.36
N ILE A 116 32.46 -18.33 23.77
CA ILE A 116 32.60 -18.44 22.30
C ILE A 116 31.50 -19.31 21.72
N SER A 117 31.11 -20.37 22.43
CA SER A 117 30.02 -21.26 22.03
C SER A 117 28.66 -20.55 22.03
N MET A 118 28.39 -19.70 23.03
CA MET A 118 27.18 -18.85 23.04
C MET A 118 27.17 -17.84 21.89
N LEU A 119 28.27 -17.14 21.62
CA LEU A 119 28.36 -16.20 20.51
C LEU A 119 28.11 -16.89 19.15
N LYS A 120 28.74 -18.05 18.93
CA LYS A 120 28.52 -18.85 17.71
C LYS A 120 27.05 -19.26 17.55
N ASN A 121 26.40 -19.69 18.64
CA ASN A 121 25.00 -20.07 18.61
C ASN A 121 24.08 -18.86 18.32
N THR A 122 24.36 -17.70 18.89
CA THR A 122 23.61 -16.48 18.60
C THR A 122 23.78 -16.06 17.14
N LEU A 123 25.02 -16.06 16.62
CA LEU A 123 25.29 -15.76 15.22
C LEU A 123 24.59 -16.75 14.26
N ALA A 124 24.56 -18.04 14.59
CA ALA A 124 23.86 -19.05 13.79
C ALA A 124 22.33 -18.87 13.81
N LYS A 125 21.76 -18.46 14.95
CA LYS A 125 20.33 -18.13 15.04
C LYS A 125 19.99 -16.88 14.23
N ILE A 126 20.88 -15.87 14.24
CA ILE A 126 20.74 -14.66 13.43
C ILE A 126 20.74 -15.02 11.94
N ASP A 127 21.73 -15.80 11.50
CA ASP A 127 21.86 -16.24 10.12
C ASP A 127 20.60 -16.99 9.64
N LYS A 128 20.10 -17.91 10.47
CA LYS A 128 18.86 -18.63 10.19
C LYS A 128 17.63 -17.72 10.13
N ASN A 129 17.50 -16.77 11.04
CA ASN A 129 16.38 -15.82 11.03
C ASN A 129 16.43 -14.91 9.80
N LEU A 130 17.61 -14.46 9.39
CA LEU A 130 17.79 -13.66 8.17
C LEU A 130 17.37 -14.45 6.93
N ALA A 131 17.78 -15.73 6.81
CA ALA A 131 17.35 -16.59 5.71
C ALA A 131 15.83 -16.82 5.68
N GLN A 132 15.20 -17.05 6.83
CA GLN A 132 13.73 -17.19 6.90
C GLN A 132 12.98 -15.92 6.52
N TYR A 133 13.55 -14.74 6.79
CA TYR A 133 12.97 -13.48 6.35
C TYR A 133 13.13 -13.25 4.86
N ASP A 134 14.27 -13.64 4.27
CA ASP A 134 14.47 -13.61 2.81
C ASP A 134 13.41 -14.48 2.10
N ASP A 135 13.19 -15.71 2.59
CA ASP A 135 12.12 -16.59 2.09
C ASP A 135 10.71 -15.95 2.23
N THR A 136 10.48 -15.21 3.32
CA THR A 136 9.20 -14.51 3.54
C THR A 136 9.04 -13.32 2.59
N ILE A 137 10.12 -12.60 2.29
CA ILE A 137 10.15 -11.50 1.31
C ILE A 137 9.86 -12.05 -0.08
N ASP A 138 10.48 -13.15 -0.48
CA ASP A 138 10.23 -13.79 -1.78
C ASP A 138 8.76 -14.21 -1.94
N GLN A 139 8.17 -14.79 -0.88
CA GLN A 139 6.75 -15.13 -0.86
C GLN A 139 5.85 -13.90 -0.97
N PHE A 140 6.20 -12.80 -0.29
CA PHE A 140 5.46 -11.54 -0.36
C PHE A 140 5.54 -10.90 -1.76
N VAL A 141 6.74 -10.84 -2.36
CA VAL A 141 6.95 -10.36 -3.73
C VAL A 141 6.16 -11.20 -4.73
N ALA A 142 6.13 -12.52 -4.58
CA ALA A 142 5.34 -13.41 -5.43
C ALA A 142 3.84 -13.16 -5.29
N ALA A 143 3.33 -13.05 -4.06
CA ALA A 143 1.93 -12.73 -3.78
C ALA A 143 1.54 -11.36 -4.38
N ASN A 144 2.42 -10.37 -4.29
CA ASN A 144 2.19 -9.04 -4.84
C ASN A 144 2.18 -9.03 -6.38
N ASN A 145 3.10 -9.75 -7.02
CA ASN A 145 3.07 -9.91 -8.47
C ASN A 145 1.76 -10.58 -8.95
N SER A 146 1.22 -11.51 -8.17
CA SER A 146 -0.11 -12.08 -8.42
C SER A 146 -1.22 -11.03 -8.30
N LEU A 147 -1.21 -10.23 -7.23
CA LEU A 147 -2.18 -9.13 -7.03
C LEU A 147 -2.14 -8.11 -8.17
N VAL A 148 -0.95 -7.74 -8.65
CA VAL A 148 -0.78 -6.87 -9.84
C VAL A 148 -1.41 -7.49 -11.08
N GLY A 149 -1.23 -8.81 -11.28
CA GLY A 149 -1.91 -9.54 -12.35
C GLY A 149 -3.43 -9.42 -12.24
N THR A 150 -3.98 -9.60 -11.04
CA THR A 150 -5.42 -9.44 -10.78
C THR A 150 -5.92 -8.01 -11.04
N LEU A 151 -5.16 -6.99 -10.64
CA LEU A 151 -5.51 -5.59 -10.89
C LEU A 151 -5.49 -5.24 -12.38
N ASN A 152 -4.50 -5.72 -13.13
CA ASN A 152 -4.43 -5.52 -14.58
C ASN A 152 -5.61 -6.18 -15.31
N ASN A 153 -5.98 -7.40 -14.90
CA ASN A 153 -7.16 -8.09 -15.43
C ASN A 153 -8.45 -7.32 -15.09
N SER A 154 -8.54 -6.76 -13.88
CA SER A 154 -9.68 -5.94 -13.46
C SER A 154 -9.79 -4.66 -14.29
N ASN A 155 -8.67 -3.96 -14.53
CA ASN A 155 -8.63 -2.78 -15.41
C ASN A 155 -9.08 -3.13 -16.84
N SER A 156 -8.60 -4.25 -17.39
CA SER A 156 -9.01 -4.71 -18.72
C SER A 156 -10.52 -5.01 -18.79
N THR A 157 -11.08 -5.56 -17.71
CA THR A 157 -12.52 -5.81 -17.58
C THR A 157 -13.31 -4.52 -17.50
N ILE A 158 -12.80 -3.51 -16.77
CA ILE A 158 -13.40 -2.18 -16.68
C ILE A 158 -13.39 -1.50 -18.06
N ASP A 159 -12.26 -1.52 -18.76
CA ASP A 159 -12.13 -0.93 -20.09
C ASP A 159 -13.08 -1.57 -21.10
N TYR A 160 -13.19 -2.90 -21.08
CA TYR A 160 -14.16 -3.61 -21.89
C TYR A 160 -15.60 -3.22 -21.55
N THR A 161 -15.92 -3.09 -20.26
CA THR A 161 -17.24 -2.65 -19.80
C THR A 161 -17.55 -1.23 -20.26
N ILE A 162 -16.58 -0.31 -20.21
CA ILE A 162 -16.71 1.06 -20.72
C ILE A 162 -17.01 1.04 -22.23
N HIS A 163 -16.31 0.17 -22.99
CA HIS A 163 -16.54 0.02 -24.42
C HIS A 163 -17.98 -0.44 -24.72
N LEU A 164 -18.48 -1.45 -24.00
CA LEU A 164 -19.86 -1.92 -24.14
C LEU A 164 -20.87 -0.82 -23.82
N LEU A 165 -20.69 -0.10 -22.70
CA LEU A 165 -21.55 1.02 -22.34
C LEU A 165 -21.54 2.13 -23.39
N GLY A 166 -20.38 2.39 -24.02
CA GLY A 166 -20.26 3.33 -25.13
C GLY A 166 -21.13 2.91 -26.33
N ASN A 167 -21.08 1.64 -26.72
CA ASN A 167 -21.90 1.12 -27.82
C ASN A 167 -23.40 1.19 -27.49
N GLU A 168 -23.81 0.82 -26.28
CA GLU A 168 -25.19 0.94 -25.83
C GLU A 168 -25.68 2.39 -25.84
N ARG A 169 -24.84 3.35 -25.45
CA ARG A 169 -25.16 4.78 -25.52
C ARG A 169 -25.42 5.26 -26.95
N ILE A 170 -24.67 4.75 -27.93
CA ILE A 170 -24.90 5.05 -29.36
C ILE A 170 -26.23 4.45 -29.82
N ASN A 171 -26.51 3.19 -29.47
CA ASN A 171 -27.77 2.53 -29.82
C ASN A 171 -28.98 3.29 -29.27
N ILE A 172 -28.93 3.70 -27.99
CA ILE A 172 -29.97 4.51 -27.36
C ILE A 172 -30.12 5.86 -28.07
N SER A 173 -29.01 6.51 -28.44
CA SER A 173 -29.05 7.79 -29.16
C SER A 173 -29.76 7.66 -30.52
N ASN A 174 -29.51 6.57 -31.25
CA ASN A 174 -30.21 6.29 -32.51
C ASN A 174 -31.71 6.03 -32.28
N GLN A 175 -32.08 5.29 -31.24
CA GLN A 175 -33.49 5.07 -30.88
C GLN A 175 -34.20 6.38 -30.52
N ILE A 176 -33.55 7.28 -29.77
CA ILE A 176 -34.08 8.62 -29.47
C ILE A 176 -34.35 9.38 -30.78
N SER A 177 -33.41 9.33 -31.74
CA SER A 177 -33.59 9.98 -33.04
C SER A 177 -34.81 9.43 -33.80
N TYR A 178 -35.05 8.12 -33.78
CA TYR A 178 -36.24 7.53 -34.41
C TYR A 178 -37.53 7.97 -33.71
N ILE A 179 -37.55 8.01 -32.38
CA ILE A 179 -38.71 8.47 -31.60
C ILE A 179 -39.05 9.93 -31.91
N GLU A 180 -38.05 10.82 -31.98
CA GLU A 180 -38.28 12.22 -32.34
C GLU A 180 -38.84 12.36 -33.78
N SER A 181 -38.37 11.54 -34.72
CA SER A 181 -38.95 11.49 -36.07
C SER A 181 -40.42 11.06 -36.04
N THR A 182 -40.74 9.96 -35.36
CA THR A 182 -42.12 9.46 -35.23
C THR A 182 -43.03 10.49 -34.55
N LYS A 183 -42.52 11.22 -33.56
CA LYS A 183 -43.24 12.32 -32.91
C LYS A 183 -43.55 13.45 -33.89
N GLY A 184 -42.61 13.80 -34.77
CA GLY A 184 -42.83 14.74 -35.86
C GLY A 184 -43.91 14.27 -36.83
N ASP A 185 -43.86 13.02 -37.27
CA ASP A 185 -44.86 12.43 -38.17
C ASP A 185 -46.26 12.45 -37.54
N LEU A 186 -46.38 12.11 -36.24
CA LEU A 186 -47.65 12.17 -35.51
C LEU A 186 -48.19 13.60 -35.39
N ALA A 187 -47.33 14.61 -35.27
CA ALA A 187 -47.75 16.01 -35.24
C ALA A 187 -48.35 16.43 -36.59
N LEU A 188 -47.73 16.03 -37.71
CA LEU A 188 -48.24 16.29 -39.06
C LEU A 188 -49.60 15.59 -39.29
N ILE A 189 -49.71 14.31 -38.91
CA ILE A 189 -50.98 13.57 -38.99
C ILE A 189 -52.08 14.28 -38.20
N ASN A 190 -51.76 14.74 -36.98
CA ASN A 190 -52.72 15.47 -36.16
C ASN A 190 -53.17 16.79 -36.81
N GLU A 191 -52.25 17.55 -37.42
CA GLU A 191 -52.58 18.75 -38.18
C GLU A 191 -53.51 18.44 -39.37
N GLU A 192 -53.20 17.40 -40.14
CA GLU A 192 -53.99 17.00 -41.31
C GLU A 192 -55.39 16.53 -40.93
N VAL A 193 -55.52 15.74 -39.85
CA VAL A 193 -56.82 15.34 -39.29
C VAL A 193 -57.63 16.55 -38.86
N ASN A 194 -57.00 17.53 -38.18
CA ASN A 194 -57.71 18.75 -37.77
C ASN A 194 -58.19 19.56 -38.98
N ASN A 195 -57.36 19.73 -40.00
CA ASN A 195 -57.74 20.41 -41.24
C ASN A 195 -58.92 19.71 -41.96
N LEU A 196 -58.88 18.37 -42.03
CA LEU A 196 -59.99 17.56 -42.56
C LEU A 196 -61.29 17.78 -41.77
N LEU A 197 -61.22 17.79 -40.44
CA LEU A 197 -62.38 18.04 -39.59
C LEU A 197 -62.97 19.44 -39.80
N THR A 198 -62.13 20.47 -39.90
CA THR A 198 -62.58 21.85 -40.18
C THR A 198 -63.24 21.94 -41.56
N ASN A 199 -62.62 21.41 -42.60
CA ASN A 199 -63.18 21.41 -43.96
C ASN A 199 -64.53 20.68 -44.02
N LEU A 200 -64.66 19.57 -43.29
CA LEU A 200 -65.93 18.85 -43.18
C LEU A 200 -66.99 19.72 -42.51
N GLN A 201 -66.68 20.38 -41.39
CA GLN A 201 -67.61 21.29 -40.71
C GLN A 201 -68.11 22.42 -41.63
N ASP A 202 -67.21 23.03 -42.38
CA ASP A 202 -67.54 24.10 -43.34
C ASP A 202 -68.43 23.60 -44.48
N SER A 203 -68.28 22.34 -44.90
CA SER A 203 -69.06 21.76 -46.00
C SER A 203 -70.53 21.44 -45.65
N VAL A 204 -70.89 21.42 -44.37
CA VAL A 204 -72.27 21.11 -43.90
C VAL A 204 -73.04 22.35 -43.42
N GLN A 205 -72.43 23.54 -43.43
CA GLN A 205 -73.10 24.84 -43.20
C GLN A 205 -73.58 25.45 -44.52
#